data_AF-A0A936U9M2-F1
#
_entry.id   AF-A0A936U9M2-F1
#
_cell.length_a   1.000
_cell.length_b   1.000
_cell.length_c   1.000
_cell.angle_alpha   90.00
_cell.angle_beta   90.00
_cell.angle_gamma   90.00
#
_symmetry.space_group_name_H-M   'P 1'
#
loop_
_entity.id
_entity.type
_entity.pdbx_description
1 polymer ?
#
loop_
_entity_poly.entity_id
_entity_poly.type
_entity_poly.pdbx_seq_one_letter_code
_entity_poly.pdbx_strand_id
1 'polypeptide(L)'
;MGLFDFLFGGSVEQQIQKHAKRIKSKDTPIEDRQASAHWLAENASPAAIRGLIGRFEMDYEHGMKDTSEKEEVSQLLIGLGQAAVDPLRACLLKTEKFARPLALYAQLTSQEDAMRLTVEMIEAEATRAELHPDKRRNLLVKLADFKDVSLVAVARSALPDYDEGCRYAAVEVLAAQDETAEVREGLIGALVNPKEESTRLRARVANIASTRRWTLDAEAVAAMEARPVRGFVVRDGVLVPTA
;
A
#
# COMPACT_ATOMS: atom_id res chain seq x y z
N MET A 1 -10.90 -33.87 26.49
CA MET A 1 -11.66 -32.61 26.67
C MET A 1 -12.81 -32.88 27.63
N GLY A 2 -12.71 -32.41 28.88
CA GLY A 2 -13.60 -32.80 29.98
C GLY A 2 -14.69 -31.77 30.30
N LEU A 3 -15.76 -32.21 30.98
CA LEU A 3 -16.93 -31.43 31.40
C LEU A 3 -16.60 -30.16 32.21
N PHE A 4 -15.44 -30.11 32.86
CA PHE A 4 -14.97 -28.96 33.64
C PHE A 4 -14.50 -27.77 32.78
N ASP A 5 -14.08 -28.03 31.53
CA ASP A 5 -13.65 -26.98 30.60
C ASP A 5 -14.86 -26.19 30.06
N PHE A 6 -16.04 -26.82 30.01
CA PHE A 6 -17.30 -26.22 29.59
C PHE A 6 -17.93 -25.32 30.67
N LEU A 7 -17.64 -25.56 31.96
CA LEU A 7 -18.24 -24.81 33.09
C LEU A 7 -17.41 -23.61 33.54
N PHE A 8 -16.10 -23.58 33.28
CA PHE A 8 -15.20 -22.49 33.68
C PHE A 8 -14.43 -21.85 32.52
N GLY A 9 -14.37 -22.51 31.36
CA GLY A 9 -13.92 -21.89 30.11
C GLY A 9 -15.08 -21.16 29.49
N GLY A 10 -15.03 -19.82 29.45
CA GLY A 10 -16.04 -19.00 28.78
C GLY A 10 -16.34 -19.48 27.34
N SER A 11 -17.37 -18.92 26.70
CA SER A 11 -17.75 -19.32 25.34
C SER A 11 -16.56 -19.22 24.38
N VAL A 12 -16.57 -20.02 23.31
CA VAL A 12 -15.50 -20.00 22.29
C VAL A 12 -15.22 -18.57 21.81
N GLU A 13 -16.26 -17.76 21.67
CA GLU A 13 -16.16 -16.33 21.34
C GLU A 13 -15.36 -15.53 22.39
N GLN A 14 -15.64 -15.72 23.68
CA GLN A 14 -14.88 -15.08 24.76
C GLN A 14 -13.41 -15.52 24.77
N GLN A 15 -13.14 -16.79 24.44
CA GLN A 15 -11.77 -17.31 24.34
C GLN A 15 -11.03 -16.68 23.15
N ILE A 16 -11.67 -16.58 21.98
CA ILE A 16 -11.12 -15.89 20.80
C ILE A 16 -10.75 -14.45 21.14
N GLN A 17 -11.66 -13.71 21.78
CA GLN A 17 -11.42 -12.32 22.18
C GLN A 17 -10.25 -12.19 23.14
N LYS A 18 -10.14 -13.10 24.12
CA LYS A 18 -9.02 -13.15 25.07
C LYS A 18 -7.68 -13.38 24.36
N HIS A 19 -7.61 -14.37 23.46
CA HIS A 19 -6.37 -14.66 22.72
C HIS A 19 -6.01 -13.57 21.72
N ALA A 20 -6.99 -13.00 21.01
CA ALA A 20 -6.78 -11.85 20.13
C ALA A 20 -6.22 -10.63 20.87
N LYS A 21 -6.73 -10.36 22.08
CA LYS A 21 -6.21 -9.27 22.93
C LYS A 21 -4.76 -9.51 23.37
N ARG A 22 -4.42 -10.76 23.73
CA ARG A 22 -3.05 -11.13 24.16
C ARG A 22 -2.02 -10.89 23.06
N ILE A 23 -2.32 -11.31 21.83
CA ILE A 23 -1.41 -11.14 20.68
C ILE A 23 -1.06 -9.66 20.41
N LYS A 24 -1.97 -8.74 20.73
CA LYS A 24 -1.80 -7.29 20.55
C LYS A 24 -1.19 -6.57 21.75
N SER A 25 -0.91 -7.27 22.84
CA SER A 25 -0.43 -6.67 24.09
C SER A 25 1.09 -6.76 24.20
N LYS A 26 1.75 -5.60 24.31
CA LYS A 26 3.19 -5.49 24.53
C LYS A 26 3.63 -6.05 25.90
N ASP A 27 2.71 -6.04 26.87
CA ASP A 27 2.94 -6.49 28.25
C ASP A 27 2.79 -8.01 28.42
N THR A 28 2.21 -8.70 27.43
CA THR A 28 2.10 -10.16 27.46
C THR A 28 3.46 -10.77 27.11
N PRO A 29 3.96 -11.77 27.87
CA PRO A 29 5.18 -12.50 27.50
C PRO A 29 5.12 -13.06 26.08
N ILE A 30 6.26 -13.21 25.41
CA ILE A 30 6.31 -13.69 24.02
C ILE A 30 5.73 -15.09 23.91
N GLU A 31 6.07 -15.96 24.86
CA GLU A 31 5.62 -17.35 24.91
C GLU A 31 4.10 -17.44 25.00
N ASP A 32 3.47 -16.53 25.77
CA ASP A 32 2.01 -16.43 25.90
C ASP A 32 1.34 -15.89 24.63
N ARG A 33 2.03 -14.98 23.89
CA ARG A 33 1.55 -14.50 22.58
C ARG A 33 1.66 -15.59 21.52
N GLN A 34 2.76 -16.32 21.47
CA GLN A 34 2.96 -17.47 20.57
C GLN A 34 1.91 -18.56 20.83
N ALA A 35 1.72 -18.94 22.11
CA ALA A 35 0.67 -19.90 22.48
C ALA A 35 -0.72 -19.41 22.07
N SER A 36 -1.00 -18.11 22.18
CA SER A 36 -2.27 -17.53 21.72
C SER A 36 -2.39 -17.52 20.19
N ALA A 37 -1.30 -17.32 19.46
CA ALA A 37 -1.27 -17.36 18.00
C ALA A 37 -1.60 -18.76 17.48
N HIS A 38 -0.95 -19.79 18.05
CA HIS A 38 -1.24 -21.19 17.76
C HIS A 38 -2.69 -21.56 18.08
N TRP A 39 -3.19 -21.17 19.25
CA TRP A 39 -4.58 -21.45 19.64
C TRP A 39 -5.60 -20.83 18.66
N LEU A 40 -5.38 -19.58 18.23
CA LEU A 40 -6.26 -18.94 17.23
C LEU A 40 -6.18 -19.63 15.87
N ALA A 41 -4.98 -20.06 15.45
CA ALA A 41 -4.81 -20.81 14.21
C ALA A 41 -5.52 -22.16 14.27
N GLU A 42 -5.43 -22.90 15.38
CA GLU A 42 -6.13 -24.17 15.58
C GLU A 42 -7.66 -24.00 15.57
N ASN A 43 -8.19 -22.90 16.08
CA ASN A 43 -9.62 -22.62 16.05
C ASN A 43 -10.14 -22.30 14.64
N ALA A 44 -9.33 -21.63 13.81
CA ALA A 44 -9.55 -21.33 12.39
C ALA A 44 -10.89 -20.65 12.01
N SER A 45 -11.70 -20.20 12.97
CA SER A 45 -12.91 -19.45 12.67
C SER A 45 -12.56 -18.07 12.09
N PRO A 46 -13.43 -17.43 11.29
CA PRO A 46 -13.15 -16.09 10.76
C PRO A 46 -12.83 -15.05 11.84
N ALA A 47 -13.42 -15.17 13.03
CA ALA A 47 -13.10 -14.32 14.18
C ALA A 47 -11.71 -14.62 14.75
N ALA A 48 -11.32 -15.89 14.86
CA ALA A 48 -10.00 -16.29 15.32
C ALA A 48 -8.89 -15.83 14.36
N ILE A 49 -9.11 -15.99 13.05
CA ILE A 49 -8.17 -15.54 12.01
C ILE A 49 -7.99 -14.02 12.07
N ARG A 50 -9.07 -13.24 12.21
CA ARG A 50 -8.96 -11.79 12.42
C ARG A 50 -8.18 -11.43 13.70
N GLY A 51 -8.35 -12.21 14.76
CA GLY A 51 -7.56 -12.08 15.98
C GLY A 51 -6.06 -12.27 15.73
N LEU A 52 -5.71 -13.29 14.95
CA LEU A 52 -4.34 -13.64 14.57
C LEU A 52 -3.68 -12.54 13.71
N ILE A 53 -4.38 -12.06 12.68
CA ILE A 53 -3.94 -10.94 11.82
C ILE A 53 -3.61 -9.69 12.64
N GLY A 54 -4.29 -9.52 13.77
CA GLY A 54 -4.06 -8.44 14.72
C GLY A 54 -2.61 -8.26 15.18
N ARG A 55 -1.75 -9.29 15.10
CA ARG A 55 -0.32 -9.16 15.45
C ARG A 55 0.40 -8.12 14.60
N PHE A 56 -0.02 -7.91 13.35
CA PHE A 56 0.61 -6.98 12.42
C PHE A 56 0.35 -5.51 12.77
N GLU A 57 -0.66 -5.23 13.60
CA GLU A 57 -0.99 -3.86 14.05
C GLU A 57 -0.02 -3.36 15.14
N MET A 58 0.64 -4.29 15.85
CA MET A 58 1.59 -3.96 16.93
C MET A 58 3.03 -3.93 16.42
N ASP A 59 3.78 -2.91 16.83
CA ASP A 59 5.25 -2.93 16.76
C ASP A 59 5.82 -3.09 18.16
N TYR A 60 6.74 -4.03 18.30
CA TYR A 60 7.45 -4.30 19.53
C TYR A 60 8.88 -3.76 19.45
N GLU A 61 9.37 -3.15 20.52
CA GLU A 61 10.62 -2.37 20.57
C GLU A 61 11.86 -3.23 20.26
N HIS A 62 11.80 -4.54 20.54
CA HIS A 62 12.82 -5.51 20.15
C HIS A 62 12.57 -6.03 18.73
N GLY A 63 13.06 -5.29 17.72
CA GLY A 63 12.76 -5.54 16.31
C GLY A 63 13.02 -6.96 15.80
N MET A 64 14.07 -7.66 16.27
CA MET A 64 14.30 -9.07 15.89
C MET A 64 13.19 -10.00 16.40
N LYS A 65 12.78 -9.83 17.66
CA LYS A 65 11.71 -10.65 18.27
C LYS A 65 10.37 -10.36 17.61
N ASP A 66 10.07 -9.08 17.34
CA ASP A 66 8.87 -8.67 16.61
C ASP A 66 8.79 -9.31 15.22
N THR A 67 9.93 -9.32 14.51
CA THR A 67 10.04 -9.90 13.18
C THR A 67 9.77 -11.40 13.19
N SER A 68 10.35 -12.13 14.15
CA SER A 68 10.13 -13.58 14.32
C SER A 68 8.68 -13.91 14.66
N GLU A 69 8.04 -13.21 15.59
CA GLU A 69 6.62 -13.44 15.92
C GLU A 69 5.72 -13.17 14.73
N LYS A 70 5.96 -12.08 13.98
CA LYS A 70 5.18 -11.77 12.78
C LYS A 70 5.44 -12.79 11.65
N GLU A 71 6.62 -13.43 11.61
CA GLU A 71 6.92 -14.53 10.68
C GLU A 71 6.17 -15.80 11.06
N GLU A 72 6.17 -16.16 12.34
CA GLU A 72 5.39 -17.29 12.84
C GLU A 72 3.89 -17.12 12.55
N VAL A 73 3.33 -15.94 12.82
CA VAL A 73 1.94 -15.62 12.47
C VAL A 73 1.69 -15.69 10.95
N SER A 74 2.67 -15.28 10.14
CA SER A 74 2.59 -15.41 8.68
C SER A 74 2.50 -16.87 8.26
N GLN A 75 3.35 -17.74 8.81
CA GLN A 75 3.34 -19.18 8.54
C GLN A 75 2.05 -19.86 8.98
N LEU A 76 1.49 -19.47 10.13
CA LEU A 76 0.19 -19.95 10.59
C LEU A 76 -0.94 -19.56 9.62
N LEU A 77 -0.97 -18.31 9.15
CA LEU A 77 -1.96 -17.85 8.17
C LEU A 77 -1.81 -18.54 6.81
N ILE A 78 -0.57 -18.81 6.36
CA ILE A 78 -0.29 -19.59 5.15
C ILE A 78 -0.81 -21.03 5.32
N GLY A 79 -0.57 -21.65 6.48
CA GLY A 79 -1.05 -22.99 6.80
C GLY A 79 -2.58 -23.12 6.81
N LEU A 80 -3.31 -22.03 7.10
CA LEU A 80 -4.77 -21.99 6.99
C LEU A 80 -5.28 -21.88 5.55
N GLY A 81 -4.40 -21.53 4.60
CA GLY A 81 -4.71 -21.47 3.18
C GLY A 81 -5.89 -20.54 2.86
N GLN A 82 -6.82 -21.02 2.05
CA GLN A 82 -7.94 -20.24 1.54
C GLN A 82 -8.86 -19.66 2.65
N ALA A 83 -8.93 -20.31 3.82
CA ALA A 83 -9.74 -19.83 4.93
C ALA A 83 -9.26 -18.45 5.47
N ALA A 84 -8.00 -18.09 5.23
CA ALA A 84 -7.43 -16.82 5.67
C ALA A 84 -7.69 -15.65 4.70
N VAL A 85 -8.10 -15.91 3.46
CA VAL A 85 -8.19 -14.89 2.39
C VAL A 85 -9.23 -13.82 2.71
N ASP A 86 -10.47 -14.19 3.04
CA ASP A 86 -11.53 -13.23 3.33
C ASP A 86 -11.27 -12.43 4.61
N PRO A 87 -10.83 -13.06 5.73
CA PRO A 87 -10.38 -12.32 6.91
C PRO A 87 -9.24 -11.33 6.62
N LEU A 88 -8.23 -11.72 5.83
CA LEU A 88 -7.12 -10.84 5.43
C LEU A 88 -7.63 -9.64 4.63
N ARG A 89 -8.46 -9.87 3.61
CA ARG A 89 -9.06 -8.80 2.81
C ARG A 89 -9.82 -7.81 3.70
N ALA A 90 -10.68 -8.30 4.59
CA ALA A 90 -11.46 -7.45 5.49
C ALA A 90 -10.59 -6.62 6.44
N CYS A 91 -9.46 -7.17 6.91
CA CYS A 91 -8.48 -6.45 7.72
C CYS A 91 -7.70 -5.42 6.91
N LEU A 92 -7.28 -5.75 5.69
CA LEU A 92 -6.51 -4.88 4.80
C LEU A 92 -7.23 -3.57 4.47
N LEU A 93 -8.54 -3.63 4.21
CA LEU A 93 -9.37 -2.44 3.94
C LEU A 93 -9.42 -1.46 5.13
N LYS A 94 -9.03 -1.88 6.33
CA LYS A 94 -9.11 -1.07 7.55
C LYS A 94 -7.75 -0.65 8.07
N THR A 95 -6.75 -1.52 7.98
CA THR A 95 -5.43 -1.31 8.59
C THR A 95 -4.59 -0.24 7.90
N GLU A 96 -3.72 0.42 8.65
CA GLU A 96 -2.65 1.28 8.12
C GLU A 96 -1.37 0.48 7.87
N LYS A 97 -1.16 -0.61 8.60
CA LYS A 97 0.04 -1.47 8.51
C LYS A 97 -0.18 -2.62 7.53
N PHE A 98 -0.39 -2.26 6.28
CA PHE A 98 -0.84 -3.20 5.26
C PHE A 98 0.27 -4.02 4.59
N ALA A 99 1.54 -3.59 4.65
CA ALA A 99 2.60 -4.17 3.81
C ALA A 99 2.75 -5.70 3.95
N ARG A 100 2.87 -6.20 5.19
CA ARG A 100 3.00 -7.65 5.44
C ARG A 100 1.69 -8.41 5.21
N PRO A 101 0.53 -7.96 5.74
CA PRO A 101 -0.75 -8.59 5.42
C PRO A 101 -1.06 -8.66 3.92
N LEU A 102 -0.69 -7.64 3.14
CA LEU A 102 -0.90 -7.59 1.69
C LEU A 102 0.02 -8.57 0.97
N ALA A 103 1.29 -8.68 1.40
CA ALA A 103 2.20 -9.69 0.89
C ALA A 103 1.68 -11.12 1.15
N LEU A 104 1.10 -11.37 2.34
CA LEU A 104 0.47 -12.65 2.64
C LEU A 104 -0.77 -12.90 1.80
N TYR A 105 -1.61 -11.89 1.60
CA TYR A 105 -2.75 -11.97 0.71
C TYR A 105 -2.30 -12.37 -0.70
N ALA A 106 -1.26 -11.73 -1.25
CA ALA A 106 -0.71 -12.07 -2.56
C ALA A 106 -0.15 -13.49 -2.66
N GLN A 107 0.41 -14.03 -1.58
CA GLN A 107 0.90 -15.42 -1.51
C GLN A 107 -0.24 -16.45 -1.48
N LEU A 108 -1.36 -16.10 -0.84
CA LEU A 108 -2.55 -16.96 -0.73
C LEU A 108 -3.46 -16.87 -1.96
N THR A 109 -3.38 -15.78 -2.72
CA THR A 109 -4.19 -15.54 -3.92
C THR A 109 -3.27 -15.40 -5.14
N SER A 110 -2.99 -14.18 -5.56
CA SER A 110 -2.10 -13.85 -6.67
C SER A 110 -1.60 -12.41 -6.54
N GLN A 111 -0.56 -12.06 -7.30
CA GLN A 111 -0.10 -10.66 -7.41
C GLN A 111 -1.18 -9.76 -8.02
N GLU A 112 -1.98 -10.28 -8.95
CA GLU A 112 -3.08 -9.56 -9.60
C GLU A 112 -4.22 -9.25 -8.61
N ASP A 113 -4.57 -10.22 -7.76
CA ASP A 113 -5.55 -10.01 -6.68
C ASP A 113 -5.05 -8.97 -5.67
N ALA A 114 -3.78 -9.02 -5.30
CA ALA A 114 -3.19 -8.03 -4.40
C ALA A 114 -3.16 -6.62 -5.00
N MET A 115 -2.89 -6.50 -6.31
CA MET A 115 -3.01 -5.24 -7.03
C MET A 115 -4.45 -4.72 -7.00
N ARG A 116 -5.45 -5.55 -7.35
CA ARG A 116 -6.87 -5.18 -7.29
C ARG A 116 -7.28 -4.71 -5.89
N LEU A 117 -6.87 -5.43 -4.85
CA LEU A 117 -7.16 -5.06 -3.47
C LEU A 117 -6.45 -3.75 -3.08
N THR A 118 -5.25 -3.49 -3.59
CA THR A 118 -4.54 -2.22 -3.36
C THR A 118 -5.31 -1.05 -3.98
N VAL A 119 -5.87 -1.22 -5.18
CA VAL A 119 -6.75 -0.22 -5.82
C VAL A 119 -8.01 0.00 -4.96
N GLU A 120 -8.68 -1.08 -4.54
CA GLU A 120 -9.85 -1.00 -3.65
C GLU A 120 -9.53 -0.28 -2.34
N MET A 121 -8.35 -0.51 -1.76
CA MET A 121 -7.90 0.19 -0.56
C MET A 121 -7.74 1.70 -0.81
N ILE A 122 -7.23 2.12 -1.96
CA ILE A 122 -7.13 3.55 -2.33
C ILE A 122 -8.52 4.18 -2.47
N GLU A 123 -9.45 3.49 -3.13
CA GLU A 123 -10.83 3.94 -3.28
C GLU A 123 -11.53 4.06 -1.92
N ALA A 124 -11.34 3.08 -1.03
CA ALA A 124 -11.86 3.12 0.33
C ALA A 124 -11.30 4.32 1.11
N GLU A 125 -10.00 4.61 1.03
CA GLU A 125 -9.41 5.79 1.68
C GLU A 125 -10.00 7.10 1.15
N ALA A 126 -10.29 7.19 -0.15
CA ALA A 126 -10.88 8.40 -0.75
C ALA A 126 -12.28 8.74 -0.21
N THR A 127 -12.98 7.76 0.38
CA THR A 127 -14.32 7.95 0.99
C THR A 127 -14.27 8.29 2.47
N ARG A 128 -13.10 8.27 3.11
CA ARG A 128 -12.97 8.55 4.55
C ARG A 128 -13.08 10.03 4.84
N ALA A 129 -13.67 10.35 6.00
CA ALA A 129 -13.77 11.72 6.49
C ALA A 129 -12.41 12.27 6.94
N GLU A 130 -11.56 11.41 7.49
CA GLU A 130 -10.20 11.74 7.92
C GLU A 130 -9.22 11.58 6.75
N LEU A 131 -8.36 12.58 6.57
CA LEU A 131 -7.33 12.56 5.56
C LEU A 131 -6.11 11.79 6.08
N HIS A 132 -5.84 10.61 5.52
CA HIS A 132 -4.64 9.81 5.80
C HIS A 132 -3.71 9.77 4.58
N PRO A 133 -3.00 10.88 4.27
CA PRO A 133 -2.18 10.97 3.06
C PRO A 133 -1.07 9.91 3.04
N ASP A 134 -0.53 9.55 4.21
CA ASP A 134 0.55 8.57 4.32
C ASP A 134 0.13 7.18 3.82
N LYS A 135 -1.07 6.72 4.19
CA LYS A 135 -1.58 5.42 3.73
C LYS A 135 -1.80 5.44 2.22
N ARG A 136 -2.50 6.46 1.70
CA ARG A 136 -2.76 6.60 0.25
C ARG A 136 -1.45 6.66 -0.55
N ARG A 137 -0.47 7.46 -0.09
CA ARG A 137 0.86 7.54 -0.69
C ARG A 137 1.55 6.19 -0.71
N ASN A 138 1.58 5.46 0.40
CA ASN A 138 2.23 4.16 0.47
C ASN A 138 1.54 3.10 -0.42
N LEU A 139 0.21 3.18 -0.59
CA LEU A 139 -0.52 2.32 -1.53
C LEU A 139 -0.17 2.65 -2.98
N LEU A 140 -0.08 3.93 -3.34
CA LEU A 140 0.38 4.35 -4.67
C LEU A 140 1.82 3.90 -4.94
N VAL A 141 2.71 4.03 -3.97
CA VAL A 141 4.08 3.48 -4.08
C VAL A 141 4.03 1.99 -4.36
N LYS A 142 3.17 1.24 -3.68
CA LYS A 142 3.00 -0.20 -3.92
C LYS A 142 2.45 -0.49 -5.32
N LEU A 143 1.54 0.33 -5.84
CA LEU A 143 1.00 0.17 -7.19
C LEU A 143 2.04 0.33 -8.30
N ALA A 144 3.13 1.06 -8.05
CA ALA A 144 4.22 1.22 -9.02
C ALA A 144 5.00 -0.10 -9.28
N ASP A 145 4.85 -1.11 -8.42
CA ASP A 145 5.43 -2.44 -8.64
C ASP A 145 4.70 -3.25 -9.74
N PHE A 146 3.52 -2.80 -10.18
CA PHE A 146 2.65 -3.53 -11.10
C PHE A 146 2.58 -2.88 -12.48
N LYS A 147 2.42 -3.73 -13.50
CA LYS A 147 2.19 -3.37 -14.90
C LYS A 147 0.77 -3.74 -15.29
N ASP A 148 -0.12 -2.76 -15.34
CA ASP A 148 -1.52 -2.97 -15.74
C ASP A 148 -2.14 -1.65 -16.23
N VAL A 149 -2.81 -1.70 -17.39
CA VAL A 149 -3.38 -0.52 -18.05
C VAL A 149 -4.44 0.19 -17.19
N SER A 150 -5.15 -0.53 -16.34
CA SER A 150 -6.15 0.04 -15.42
C SER A 150 -5.54 0.99 -14.39
N LEU A 151 -4.25 0.83 -14.06
CA LEU A 151 -3.55 1.68 -13.09
C LEU A 151 -3.31 3.09 -13.63
N VAL A 152 -3.35 3.30 -14.94
CA VAL A 152 -3.21 4.63 -15.55
C VAL A 152 -4.33 5.55 -15.06
N ALA A 153 -5.58 5.09 -15.06
CA ALA A 153 -6.72 5.87 -14.58
C ALA A 153 -6.60 6.19 -13.08
N VAL A 154 -6.22 5.18 -12.27
CA VAL A 154 -6.01 5.33 -10.83
C VAL A 154 -4.95 6.39 -10.54
N ALA A 155 -3.78 6.31 -11.18
CA ALA A 155 -2.70 7.25 -10.97
C ALA A 155 -3.05 8.66 -11.44
N ARG A 156 -3.71 8.80 -12.60
CA ARG A 156 -4.17 10.10 -13.11
C ARG A 156 -5.12 10.79 -12.12
N SER A 157 -6.01 10.04 -11.45
CA SER A 157 -6.92 10.58 -10.42
C SER A 157 -6.19 11.13 -9.19
N ALA A 158 -4.96 10.70 -8.94
CA ALA A 158 -4.12 11.11 -7.81
C ALA A 158 -3.12 12.23 -8.16
N LEU A 159 -2.94 12.57 -9.43
CA LEU A 159 -2.12 13.72 -9.85
C LEU A 159 -2.59 15.10 -9.31
N PRO A 160 -3.89 15.37 -9.07
CA PRO A 160 -4.33 16.62 -8.45
C PRO A 160 -4.44 16.53 -6.92
N ASP A 161 -3.90 15.49 -6.27
CA ASP A 161 -4.00 15.32 -4.81
C ASP A 161 -3.36 16.51 -4.07
N TYR A 162 -3.92 16.88 -2.92
CA TYR A 162 -3.38 17.98 -2.11
C TYR A 162 -2.02 17.62 -1.51
N ASP A 163 -1.80 16.35 -1.17
CA ASP A 163 -0.54 15.84 -0.65
C ASP A 163 0.46 15.64 -1.79
N GLU A 164 1.61 16.31 -1.67
CA GLU A 164 2.67 16.25 -2.67
C GLU A 164 3.30 14.85 -2.78
N GLY A 165 3.32 14.09 -1.69
CA GLY A 165 3.78 12.71 -1.70
C GLY A 165 2.85 11.78 -2.48
N CYS A 166 1.53 11.95 -2.37
CA CYS A 166 0.54 11.26 -3.20
C CYS A 166 0.74 11.59 -4.69
N ARG A 167 0.88 12.87 -5.05
CA ARG A 167 1.14 13.27 -6.45
C ARG A 167 2.43 12.67 -6.99
N TYR A 168 3.50 12.69 -6.19
CA TYR A 168 4.78 12.10 -6.58
C TYR A 168 4.67 10.58 -6.77
N ALA A 169 3.98 9.89 -5.87
CA ALA A 169 3.76 8.45 -6.00
C ALA A 169 2.91 8.11 -7.24
N ALA A 170 1.92 8.94 -7.58
CA ALA A 170 1.14 8.79 -8.81
C ALA A 170 1.99 8.95 -10.08
N VAL A 171 2.96 9.89 -10.07
CA VAL A 171 3.96 10.02 -11.14
C VAL A 171 4.77 8.73 -11.29
N GLU A 172 5.19 8.11 -10.20
CA GLU A 172 5.92 6.82 -10.25
C GLU A 172 5.04 5.68 -10.79
N VAL A 173 3.76 5.61 -10.42
CA VAL A 173 2.83 4.60 -10.99
C VAL A 173 2.72 4.77 -12.50
N LEU A 174 2.54 6.00 -13.01
CA LEU A 174 2.49 6.27 -14.46
C LEU A 174 3.82 5.97 -15.15
N ALA A 175 4.94 6.35 -14.52
CA ALA A 175 6.28 6.09 -15.05
C ALA A 175 6.60 4.59 -15.11
N ALA A 176 6.02 3.80 -14.22
CA ALA A 176 6.13 2.35 -14.24
C ALA A 176 5.31 1.74 -15.39
N GLN A 177 4.27 2.38 -15.92
CA GLN A 177 3.47 1.83 -17.01
C GLN A 177 4.15 1.94 -18.39
N ASP A 178 3.65 1.15 -19.34
CA ASP A 178 4.08 1.26 -20.75
C ASP A 178 3.68 2.61 -21.32
N GLU A 179 4.44 3.07 -22.31
CA GLU A 179 4.20 4.37 -22.91
C GLU A 179 2.93 4.36 -23.75
N THR A 180 1.95 5.14 -23.32
CA THR A 180 0.72 5.45 -24.05
C THR A 180 0.52 6.97 -24.10
N ALA A 181 -0.37 7.44 -24.97
CA ALA A 181 -0.75 8.85 -25.02
C ALA A 181 -1.25 9.33 -23.65
N GLU A 182 -2.06 8.53 -22.95
CA GLU A 182 -2.59 8.87 -21.63
C GLU A 182 -1.52 9.00 -20.54
N VAL A 183 -0.53 8.11 -20.54
CA VAL A 183 0.61 8.19 -19.61
C VAL A 183 1.43 9.44 -19.88
N ARG A 184 1.72 9.73 -21.15
CA ARG A 184 2.45 10.94 -21.56
C ARG A 184 1.70 12.20 -21.18
N GLU A 185 0.41 12.30 -21.52
CA GLU A 185 -0.45 13.44 -21.21
C GLU A 185 -0.55 13.68 -19.70
N GLY A 186 -0.75 12.63 -18.89
CA GLY A 186 -0.81 12.75 -17.45
C GLY A 186 0.49 13.31 -16.85
N LEU A 187 1.63 12.79 -17.29
CA LEU A 187 2.94 13.24 -16.82
C LEU A 187 3.27 14.65 -17.30
N ILE A 188 3.18 14.95 -18.59
CA ILE A 188 3.44 16.30 -19.11
C ILE A 188 2.48 17.33 -18.49
N GLY A 189 1.19 16.98 -18.35
CA GLY A 189 0.22 17.81 -17.65
C GLY A 189 0.65 18.13 -16.21
N ALA A 190 1.16 17.16 -15.45
CA ALA A 190 1.68 17.39 -14.11
C ALA A 190 2.94 18.29 -14.09
N LEU A 191 3.83 18.15 -15.07
CA LEU A 191 5.04 18.97 -15.20
C LEU A 191 4.73 20.46 -15.42
N VAL A 192 3.75 20.74 -16.28
CA VAL A 192 3.39 22.08 -16.73
C VAL A 192 2.23 22.70 -15.94
N ASN A 193 1.63 21.94 -15.01
CA ASN A 193 0.55 22.43 -14.16
C ASN A 193 1.00 23.68 -13.37
N PRO A 194 0.36 24.86 -13.58
CA PRO A 194 0.76 26.09 -12.91
C PRO A 194 0.60 26.04 -11.39
N LYS A 195 -0.22 25.13 -10.86
CA LYS A 195 -0.42 24.93 -9.41
C LYS A 195 0.56 23.93 -8.78
N GLU A 196 1.40 23.27 -9.58
CA GLU A 196 2.41 22.36 -9.04
C GLU A 196 3.60 23.14 -8.50
N GLU A 197 3.76 23.09 -7.18
CA GLU A 197 4.84 23.78 -6.44
C GLU A 197 6.04 22.86 -6.14
N SER A 198 5.88 21.54 -6.30
CA SER A 198 6.95 20.56 -6.01
C SER A 198 8.03 20.57 -7.07
N THR A 199 9.18 21.14 -6.71
CA THR A 199 10.38 21.12 -7.56
C THR A 199 10.87 19.70 -7.82
N ARG A 200 10.78 18.80 -6.82
CA ARG A 200 11.20 17.39 -6.96
C ARG A 200 10.29 16.61 -7.92
N LEU A 201 8.98 16.82 -7.85
CA LEU A 201 8.03 16.18 -8.76
C LEU A 201 8.29 16.65 -10.19
N ARG A 202 8.39 17.97 -10.39
CA ARG A 202 8.66 18.54 -11.72
C ARG A 202 10.00 18.06 -12.29
N ALA A 203 11.06 18.00 -11.48
CA ALA A 203 12.34 17.45 -11.89
C ALA A 203 12.26 15.96 -12.27
N ARG A 204 11.50 15.17 -11.50
CA ARG A 204 11.28 13.75 -11.79
C ARG A 204 10.57 13.55 -13.12
N VAL A 205 9.49 14.29 -13.38
CA VAL A 205 8.78 14.21 -14.65
C VAL A 205 9.64 14.69 -15.82
N ALA A 206 10.39 15.78 -15.65
CA ALA A 206 11.31 16.27 -16.69
C ALA A 206 12.38 15.22 -17.05
N ASN A 207 12.89 14.50 -16.05
CA ASN A 207 13.81 13.39 -16.28
C ASN A 207 13.16 12.23 -17.06
N ILE A 208 11.93 11.85 -16.71
CA ILE A 208 11.17 10.81 -17.43
C ILE A 208 10.97 11.23 -18.90
N ALA A 209 10.46 12.44 -19.13
CA ALA A 209 10.22 12.98 -20.47
C ALA A 209 11.50 13.08 -21.31
N SER A 210 12.61 13.51 -20.68
CA SER A 210 13.92 13.57 -21.34
C SER A 210 14.46 12.17 -21.68
N THR A 211 14.40 11.23 -20.73
CA THR A 211 14.84 9.84 -20.93
C THR A 211 14.07 9.15 -22.06
N ARG A 212 12.75 9.37 -22.12
CA ARG A 212 11.87 8.83 -23.17
C ARG A 212 11.86 9.68 -24.45
N ARG A 213 12.59 10.81 -24.47
CA ARG A 213 12.70 11.75 -25.59
C ARG A 213 11.34 12.23 -26.10
N TRP A 214 10.44 12.58 -25.19
CA TRP A 214 9.11 13.04 -25.54
C TRP A 214 9.13 14.44 -26.15
N THR A 215 8.43 14.58 -27.27
CA THR A 215 8.10 15.87 -27.86
C THR A 215 7.03 16.56 -27.02
N LEU A 216 7.30 17.79 -26.63
CA LEU A 216 6.37 18.72 -26.02
C LEU A 216 5.61 19.46 -27.11
N ASP A 217 4.31 19.69 -26.88
CA ASP A 217 3.54 20.61 -27.72
C ASP A 217 3.88 22.07 -27.40
N ALA A 218 3.36 23.00 -28.23
CA ALA A 218 3.67 24.42 -28.11
C ALA A 218 3.28 25.02 -26.75
N GLU A 219 2.20 24.54 -26.14
CA GLU A 219 1.74 25.00 -24.82
C GLU A 219 2.70 24.54 -23.72
N ALA A 220 3.09 23.27 -23.74
CA ALA A 220 4.04 22.71 -22.79
C ALA A 220 5.44 23.35 -22.93
N VAL A 221 5.88 23.67 -24.16
CA VAL A 221 7.11 24.42 -24.40
C VAL A 221 7.02 25.81 -23.76
N ALA A 222 5.97 26.58 -24.05
CA ALA A 222 5.78 27.91 -23.47
C ALA A 222 5.72 27.88 -21.94
N ALA A 223 5.05 26.88 -21.35
CA ALA A 223 4.99 26.70 -19.90
C ALA A 223 6.38 26.39 -19.29
N MET A 224 7.19 25.57 -19.97
CA MET A 224 8.57 25.27 -19.54
C MET A 224 9.49 26.48 -19.66
N GLU A 225 9.30 27.35 -20.66
CA GLU A 225 10.05 28.61 -20.79
C GLU A 225 9.66 29.62 -19.70
N ALA A 226 8.35 29.74 -19.40
CA ALA A 226 7.85 30.63 -18.36
C ALA A 226 8.26 30.19 -16.95
N ARG A 227 8.34 28.87 -16.71
CA ARG A 227 8.69 28.30 -15.41
C ARG A 227 9.68 27.14 -15.57
N PRO A 228 10.97 27.41 -15.81
CA PRO A 228 11.95 26.37 -16.10
C PRO A 228 12.12 25.39 -14.95
N VAL A 229 12.47 24.14 -15.28
CA VAL A 229 12.90 23.14 -14.32
C VAL A 229 14.41 23.13 -14.29
N ARG A 230 15.00 23.37 -13.11
CA ARG A 230 16.45 23.38 -12.94
C ARG A 230 17.07 22.08 -13.45
N GLY A 231 18.13 22.20 -14.25
CA GLY A 231 18.82 21.06 -14.84
C GLY A 231 18.29 20.61 -16.20
N PHE A 232 17.25 21.27 -16.74
CA PHE A 232 16.65 20.93 -18.02
C PHE A 232 16.40 22.17 -18.87
N VAL A 233 16.51 22.01 -20.19
CA VAL A 233 16.11 23.01 -21.20
C VAL A 233 15.33 22.32 -22.31
N VAL A 234 14.46 23.06 -23.00
CA VAL A 234 13.79 22.58 -24.21
C VAL A 234 14.70 22.84 -25.42
N ARG A 235 14.96 21.82 -26.24
CA ARG A 235 15.63 21.93 -27.54
C ARG A 235 14.86 21.11 -28.56
N ASP A 236 14.54 21.71 -29.70
CA ASP A 236 13.77 21.07 -30.78
C ASP A 236 12.48 20.40 -30.28
N GLY A 237 11.80 21.05 -29.32
CA GLY A 237 10.57 20.54 -28.71
C GLY A 237 10.76 19.40 -27.71
N VAL A 238 11.99 19.03 -27.31
CA VAL A 238 12.26 17.94 -26.36
C VAL A 238 13.03 18.45 -25.15
N LEU A 239 12.80 17.87 -23.96
CA LEU A 239 13.58 18.17 -22.77
C LEU A 239 14.94 17.49 -22.80
N VAL A 240 15.99 18.29 -22.62
CA VAL A 240 17.37 17.80 -22.53
C VAL A 240 18.02 18.28 -21.22
N PRO A 241 18.86 17.45 -20.56
CA PRO A 241 19.60 17.89 -19.40
C PRO A 241 20.57 19.03 -19.76
N THR A 242 20.68 20.03 -18.89
CA THR A 242 21.75 21.03 -19.00
C THR A 242 23.05 20.43 -18.48
N ALA A 243 24.11 20.52 -19.28
CA ALA A 243 25.46 20.13 -18.89
C ALA A 243 25.96 20.90 -17.66
#